data_AF-A0A7R9V6Q5-F1
#
_entry.id   AF-A0A7R9V6Q5-F1
#
_cell.length_a   1.000
_cell.length_b   1.000
_cell.length_c   1.000
_cell.angle_alpha   90.00
_cell.angle_beta   90.00
_cell.angle_gamma   90.00
#
_symmetry.space_group_name_H-M   'P 1'
#
loop_
_entity.id
_entity.type
_entity.pdbx_description
1 polymer ?
#
loop_
_entity_poly.entity_id
_entity_poly.type
_entity_poly.pdbx_seq_one_letter_code
_entity_poly.pdbx_strand_id
1 'polypeptide(L)'
;VVDSCFAKQRCYNPLLGLEALLVAPTSKASATQRAGRAGRVRVGKCYRLTTEEAFEAELPATAVPEMQRSDLTGMVMQLKALGVDNVMGFEWLAPPPAETMVRALETLHALGALDDDAKLTASVGFRLQSCR
;
A
#
# COMPACT_ATOMS: atom_id res chain seq x y z
N VAL A 1 -4.69 -23.59 13.39
CA VAL A 1 -4.35 -22.15 13.24
C VAL A 1 -5.05 -21.39 14.35
N VAL A 2 -4.39 -20.43 14.97
CA VAL A 2 -5.01 -19.47 15.89
C VAL A 2 -4.88 -18.10 15.22
N ASP A 3 -5.98 -17.39 15.05
CA ASP A 3 -6.03 -16.12 14.32
C ASP A 3 -6.56 -15.02 15.23
N SER A 4 -5.75 -13.97 15.41
CA SER A 4 -6.14 -12.78 16.18
C SER A 4 -7.06 -11.86 15.39
N CYS A 5 -7.23 -12.07 14.08
CA CYS A 5 -7.97 -11.17 13.20
C CYS A 5 -7.38 -9.75 13.06
N PHE A 6 -6.11 -9.56 13.43
CA PHE A 6 -5.36 -8.33 13.20
C PHE A 6 -4.14 -8.58 12.30
N ALA A 7 -3.63 -7.51 11.70
CA ALA A 7 -2.38 -7.48 10.95
C ALA A 7 -1.69 -6.13 11.13
N LYS A 8 -0.36 -6.12 11.06
CA LYS A 8 0.39 -4.89 10.83
C LYS A 8 0.25 -4.49 9.36
N GLN A 9 -0.22 -3.28 9.11
CA GLN A 9 -0.43 -2.72 7.78
C GLN A 9 0.28 -1.37 7.67
N ARG A 10 0.86 -1.11 6.51
CA ARG A 10 1.37 0.22 6.18
C ARG A 10 0.19 1.16 5.93
N CYS A 11 0.22 2.30 6.60
CA CYS A 11 -0.75 3.36 6.52
C CYS A 11 -0.01 4.68 6.29
N TYR A 12 -0.35 5.37 5.21
CA TYR A 12 0.20 6.67 4.86
C TYR A 12 -0.78 7.80 5.21
N ASN A 13 -0.27 8.85 5.86
CA ASN A 13 -1.02 10.08 6.11
C ASN A 13 -0.47 11.21 5.20
N PRO A 14 -1.21 11.63 4.16
CA PRO A 14 -0.74 12.63 3.21
C PRO A 14 -0.59 14.03 3.82
N LEU A 15 -1.33 14.36 4.87
CA LEU A 15 -1.24 15.66 5.55
C LEU A 15 0.07 15.80 6.35
N LEU A 16 0.54 14.68 6.92
CA LEU A 16 1.78 14.65 7.70
C LEU A 16 2.99 14.23 6.86
N GLY A 17 2.78 13.64 5.68
CA GLY A 17 3.84 13.08 4.84
C GLY A 17 4.53 11.87 5.47
N LEU A 18 3.84 11.11 6.33
CA LEU A 18 4.42 10.02 7.10
C LEU A 18 3.70 8.70 6.82
N GLU A 19 4.50 7.66 6.59
CA GLU A 19 4.06 6.27 6.59
C GLU A 19 4.33 5.62 7.95
N ALA A 20 3.34 4.93 8.50
CA ALA A 20 3.45 4.19 9.74
C ALA A 20 2.96 2.75 9.58
N LEU A 21 3.55 1.85 10.38
CA LEU A 21 3.11 0.46 10.46
C LEU A 21 2.13 0.30 11.62
N LEU A 22 0.83 0.34 11.33
CA LEU A 22 -0.23 0.30 12.32
C LEU A 22 -0.83 -1.11 12.43
N VAL A 23 -1.28 -1.47 13.63
CA VAL A 23 -2.07 -2.69 13.82
C VAL A 23 -3.50 -2.37 13.43
N ALA A 24 -4.01 -3.05 12.42
CA ALA A 24 -5.37 -2.87 11.89
C ALA A 24 -6.10 -4.22 11.80
N PRO A 25 -7.44 -4.23 11.84
CA PRO A 25 -8.23 -5.43 11.57
C PRO A 25 -7.89 -6.01 10.20
N THR A 26 -7.84 -7.34 10.12
CA THR A 26 -7.64 -8.04 8.85
C THR A 26 -8.95 -8.12 8.06
N SER A 27 -8.89 -8.33 6.75
CA SER A 27 -10.10 -8.61 5.97
C SER A 27 -10.58 -10.05 6.17
N LYS A 28 -11.89 -10.29 5.96
CA LYS A 28 -12.49 -11.64 5.95
C LYS A 28 -11.75 -12.55 4.97
N ALA A 29 -11.43 -12.05 3.77
CA ALA A 29 -10.64 -12.78 2.78
C ALA A 29 -9.27 -13.23 3.32
N SER A 30 -8.54 -12.37 4.02
CA SER A 30 -7.24 -12.73 4.61
C SER A 30 -7.40 -13.72 5.76
N ALA A 31 -8.40 -13.53 6.64
CA ALA A 31 -8.69 -14.47 7.72
C ALA A 31 -9.06 -15.87 7.19
N THR A 32 -9.84 -15.94 6.11
CA THR A 32 -10.17 -17.21 5.42
C THR A 32 -8.94 -17.85 4.81
N GLN A 33 -8.06 -17.07 4.18
CA GLN A 33 -6.78 -17.58 3.68
C GLN A 33 -5.90 -18.16 4.80
N ARG A 34 -5.85 -17.51 5.98
CA ARG A 34 -5.13 -18.01 7.16
C ARG A 34 -5.75 -19.31 7.67
N ALA A 35 -7.07 -19.38 7.77
CA ALA A 35 -7.79 -20.60 8.16
C ALA A 35 -7.48 -21.78 7.22
N GLY A 36 -7.42 -21.52 5.91
CA GLY A 36 -7.04 -22.52 4.90
C GLY A 36 -5.65 -23.14 5.12
N ARG A 37 -4.72 -22.43 5.78
CA ARG A 37 -3.39 -23.00 6.11
C ARG A 37 -3.47 -24.17 7.10
N ALA A 38 -4.53 -24.26 7.90
CA ALA A 38 -4.73 -25.38 8.81
C ALA A 38 -5.02 -26.70 8.08
N GLY A 39 -5.61 -26.63 6.87
CA GLY A 39 -6.17 -27.77 6.15
C GLY A 39 -5.32 -28.32 5.02
N ARG A 40 -4.01 -28.02 4.96
CA ARG A 40 -3.17 -28.33 3.78
C ARG A 40 -2.97 -29.82 3.50
N VAL A 41 -2.86 -30.64 4.55
CA VAL A 41 -2.56 -32.08 4.43
C VAL A 41 -3.71 -32.95 4.91
N ARG A 42 -4.43 -32.48 5.93
CA ARG A 42 -5.58 -33.15 6.54
C ARG A 42 -6.56 -32.11 7.06
N VAL A 43 -7.74 -32.55 7.51
CA VAL A 43 -8.73 -31.67 8.15
C VAL A 43 -8.07 -30.87 9.28
N GLY A 44 -8.17 -29.54 9.17
CA GLY A 44 -7.59 -28.59 10.10
C GLY A 44 -8.66 -27.84 10.89
N LYS A 45 -8.28 -27.32 12.06
CA LYS A 45 -9.11 -26.41 12.86
C LYS A 45 -8.49 -25.02 12.91
N CYS A 46 -9.34 -24.00 12.82
CA CYS A 46 -8.97 -22.60 12.99
C CYS A 46 -9.75 -22.00 14.14
N TYR A 47 -9.05 -21.43 15.11
CA TYR A 47 -9.63 -20.73 16.25
C TYR A 47 -9.43 -19.23 16.04
N ARG A 48 -10.52 -18.48 15.92
CA ARG A 48 -10.48 -17.02 15.78
C ARG A 48 -10.71 -16.38 17.14
N LEU A 49 -9.90 -15.40 17.51
CA LEU A 49 -9.98 -14.69 18.79
C LEU A 49 -10.91 -13.46 18.70
N THR A 50 -12.01 -13.60 17.96
CA THR A 50 -13.05 -12.58 17.78
C THR A 50 -14.42 -13.24 17.88
N THR A 51 -15.45 -12.48 18.24
CA THR A 51 -16.83 -12.97 18.18
C THR A 51 -17.27 -13.14 16.73
N GLU A 52 -18.25 -14.02 16.50
CA GLU A 52 -18.84 -14.22 15.17
C GLU A 52 -19.52 -12.94 14.67
N GLU A 53 -20.22 -12.24 15.56
CA GLU A 53 -20.86 -10.96 15.26
C GLU A 53 -19.83 -9.90 14.81
N ALA A 54 -18.72 -9.72 15.54
CA ALA A 54 -17.68 -8.78 15.15
C ALA A 54 -16.97 -9.22 13.86
N PHE A 55 -16.76 -10.53 13.67
CA PHE A 55 -16.21 -11.04 12.42
C PHE A 55 -17.09 -10.67 11.23
N GLU A 56 -18.41 -10.75 11.36
CA GLU A 56 -19.34 -10.47 10.26
C GLU A 56 -19.63 -8.98 10.07
N ALA A 57 -19.74 -8.21 11.13
CA ALA A 57 -20.13 -6.79 11.08
C ALA A 57 -18.94 -5.83 10.93
N GLU A 58 -17.80 -6.10 11.59
CA GLU A 58 -16.70 -5.13 11.71
C GLU A 58 -15.60 -5.35 10.65
N LEU A 59 -15.35 -6.61 10.25
CA LEU A 59 -14.27 -6.89 9.30
C LEU A 59 -14.70 -6.66 7.86
N PRO A 60 -13.88 -5.95 7.04
CA PRO A 60 -14.19 -5.75 5.64
C PRO A 60 -14.05 -7.07 4.87
N ALA A 61 -14.87 -7.26 3.84
CA ALA A 61 -14.83 -8.47 3.01
C ALA A 61 -13.46 -8.68 2.36
N THR A 62 -12.89 -7.62 1.77
CA THR A 62 -11.58 -7.58 1.12
C THR A 62 -10.72 -6.49 1.73
N ALA A 63 -9.39 -6.61 1.59
CA ALA A 63 -8.48 -5.57 2.06
C ALA A 63 -8.46 -4.40 1.06
N VAL A 64 -8.43 -3.16 1.56
CA VAL A 64 -8.18 -1.97 0.74
C VAL A 64 -6.86 -2.16 -0.02
N PRO A 65 -6.72 -1.86 -1.32
CA PRO A 65 -5.47 -2.03 -2.06
C PRO A 65 -4.27 -1.28 -1.44
N GLU A 66 -3.05 -1.82 -1.58
CA GLU A 66 -1.84 -1.20 -1.03
C GLU A 66 -1.57 0.19 -1.65
N MET A 67 -1.87 0.33 -2.94
CA MET A 67 -1.76 1.58 -3.69
C MET A 67 -2.59 2.74 -3.12
N GLN A 68 -3.62 2.45 -2.32
CA GLN A 68 -4.49 3.47 -1.73
C GLN A 68 -4.14 3.80 -0.28
N ARG A 69 -3.15 3.12 0.32
CA ARG A 69 -2.85 3.20 1.76
C ARG A 69 -1.36 3.32 2.10
N SER A 70 -0.47 3.33 1.11
CA SER A 70 0.99 3.41 1.29
C SER A 70 1.57 4.64 0.61
N ASP A 71 2.81 4.98 0.95
CA ASP A 71 3.53 6.06 0.27
C ASP A 71 3.85 5.65 -1.19
N LEU A 72 3.54 6.56 -2.11
CA LEU A 72 3.69 6.35 -3.55
C LEU A 72 4.96 6.97 -4.12
N THR A 73 5.72 7.74 -3.33
CA THR A 73 6.93 8.47 -3.75
C THR A 73 7.90 7.59 -4.55
N GLY A 74 8.25 6.41 -4.03
CA GLY A 74 9.15 5.49 -4.72
C GLY A 74 8.58 4.90 -6.00
N MET A 75 7.26 4.65 -6.04
CA MET A 75 6.58 4.09 -7.21
C MET A 75 6.44 5.13 -8.32
N VAL A 76 6.10 6.37 -7.98
CA VAL A 76 6.04 7.50 -8.93
C VAL A 76 7.41 7.74 -9.56
N MET A 77 8.48 7.72 -8.76
CA MET A 77 9.85 7.85 -9.28
C MET A 77 10.19 6.72 -10.27
N GLN A 78 9.79 5.49 -9.99
CA GLN A 78 10.02 4.35 -10.89
C GLN A 78 9.25 4.49 -12.21
N LEU A 79 7.99 4.94 -12.17
CA LEU A 79 7.22 5.18 -13.39
C LEU A 79 7.81 6.30 -14.24
N LYS A 80 8.28 7.38 -13.60
CA LYS A 80 8.99 8.46 -14.30
C LYS A 80 10.28 7.97 -14.94
N ALA A 81 11.05 7.12 -14.25
CA ALA A 81 12.25 6.50 -14.81
C ALA A 81 11.95 5.57 -16.01
N LEU A 82 10.76 4.95 -16.04
CA LEU A 82 10.29 4.13 -17.15
C LEU A 82 9.83 4.97 -18.36
N GLY A 83 9.74 6.30 -18.22
CA GLY A 83 9.27 7.20 -19.28
C GLY A 83 7.77 7.48 -19.25
N VAL A 84 7.08 7.22 -18.13
CA VAL A 84 5.67 7.59 -17.97
C VAL A 84 5.58 9.06 -17.53
N ASP A 85 5.27 9.95 -18.47
CA ASP A 85 5.15 11.38 -18.19
C ASP A 85 3.89 11.71 -17.38
N ASN A 86 2.72 11.21 -17.80
CA ASN A 86 1.45 11.47 -17.13
C ASN A 86 1.08 10.36 -16.14
N VAL A 87 1.65 10.43 -14.93
CA VAL A 87 1.32 9.48 -13.84
C VAL A 87 -0.12 9.61 -13.34
N MET A 88 -0.75 10.78 -13.48
CA MET A 88 -2.14 11.00 -13.07
C MET A 88 -3.12 10.30 -14.01
N GLY A 89 -2.81 10.28 -15.30
CA GLY A 89 -3.60 9.62 -16.35
C GLY A 89 -3.19 8.19 -16.66
N PHE A 90 -2.35 7.57 -15.82
CA PHE A 90 -1.95 6.18 -16.00
C PHE A 90 -3.13 5.22 -15.77
N GLU A 91 -3.14 4.09 -16.47
CA GLU A 91 -4.20 3.07 -16.35
C GLU A 91 -4.02 2.26 -15.06
N TRP A 92 -4.47 2.82 -13.94
CA TRP A 92 -4.42 2.16 -12.64
C TRP A 92 -5.50 1.10 -12.50
N LEU A 93 -5.12 -0.10 -12.02
CA LEU A 93 -6.10 -1.13 -11.61
C LEU A 93 -6.96 -0.68 -10.42
N ALA A 94 -6.34 0.03 -9.48
CA ALA A 94 -7.00 0.67 -8.35
C ALA A 94 -6.39 2.07 -8.19
N PRO A 95 -7.07 3.14 -8.64
CA PRO A 95 -6.48 4.47 -8.68
C PRO A 95 -6.11 4.94 -7.27
N PRO A 96 -4.92 5.53 -7.09
CA PRO A 96 -4.52 6.11 -5.82
C PRO A 96 -5.30 7.40 -5.52
N PRO A 97 -5.43 7.81 -4.24
CA PRO A 97 -5.97 9.11 -3.88
C PRO A 97 -5.13 10.24 -4.50
N ALA A 98 -5.79 11.21 -5.12
CA ALA A 98 -5.12 12.34 -5.79
C ALA A 98 -4.16 13.09 -4.84
N GLU A 99 -4.56 13.28 -3.58
CA GLU A 99 -3.75 13.95 -2.56
C GLU A 99 -2.41 13.22 -2.31
N THR A 100 -2.43 11.88 -2.26
CA THR A 100 -1.21 11.08 -2.07
C THR A 100 -0.28 11.19 -3.27
N MET A 101 -0.83 11.20 -4.48
CA MET A 101 -0.07 11.35 -5.72
C MET A 101 0.59 12.74 -5.82
N VAL A 102 -0.16 13.80 -5.48
CA VAL A 102 0.38 15.16 -5.45
C VAL A 102 1.51 15.27 -4.42
N ARG A 103 1.33 14.73 -3.21
CA ARG A 103 2.37 14.75 -2.17
C ARG A 103 3.62 13.99 -2.58
N ALA A 104 3.48 12.87 -3.29
CA ALA A 104 4.62 12.13 -3.84
C ALA A 104 5.41 12.97 -4.85
N LEU A 105 4.73 13.67 -5.77
CA LEU A 105 5.37 14.56 -6.76
C LEU A 105 6.07 15.74 -6.09
N GLU A 106 5.40 16.41 -5.14
CA GLU A 106 5.98 17.51 -4.37
C GLU A 106 7.22 17.07 -3.60
N THR A 107 7.17 15.89 -2.97
CA THR A 107 8.31 15.33 -2.23
C THR A 107 9.50 15.05 -3.16
N LEU A 108 9.25 14.43 -4.32
CA LEU A 108 10.31 14.17 -5.30
C LEU A 108 10.91 15.46 -5.87
N HIS A 109 10.08 16.48 -6.11
CA HIS A 109 10.54 17.79 -6.54
C HIS A 109 11.38 18.49 -5.45
N ALA A 110 10.92 18.48 -4.19
CA ALA A 110 11.66 19.03 -3.06
C ALA A 110 13.02 18.34 -2.81
N LEU A 111 13.11 17.04 -3.12
CA LEU A 111 14.35 16.28 -3.08
C LEU A 111 15.29 16.53 -4.29
N GLY A 112 14.85 17.33 -5.27
CA GLY A 112 15.58 17.57 -6.53
C GLY A 112 15.59 16.36 -7.48
N ALA A 113 14.76 15.35 -7.23
CA ALA A 113 14.62 14.19 -8.10
C ALA A 113 13.79 14.49 -9.35
N LEU A 114 12.90 15.49 -9.28
CA LEU A 114 12.12 16.02 -10.40
C LEU A 114 12.46 17.49 -10.66
N ASP A 115 12.46 17.90 -11.92
CA ASP A 115 12.53 19.31 -12.34
C ASP A 115 11.13 19.98 -12.36
N ASP A 116 11.08 21.25 -12.79
CA ASP A 116 9.83 22.05 -12.89
C ASP A 116 8.86 21.50 -13.95
N ASP A 117 9.37 20.75 -14.94
CA ASP A 117 8.58 20.04 -15.96
C ASP A 117 8.13 18.64 -15.50
N ALA A 118 8.35 18.31 -14.22
CA ALA A 118 8.08 17.01 -13.61
C ALA A 118 8.80 15.84 -14.32
N LYS A 119 9.98 16.08 -14.88
CA LYS A 119 10.87 15.06 -15.46
C LYS A 119 11.95 14.66 -14.47
N LEU A 120 12.40 13.43 -14.58
CA LEU A 120 13.43 12.88 -13.70
C LEU A 120 14.78 13.53 -13.99
N THR A 121 15.42 14.09 -12.95
CA THR A 121 16.73 14.74 -13.12
C THR A 121 17.84 13.72 -13.31
N ALA A 122 18.75 13.98 -14.27
CA ALA A 122 19.93 13.15 -14.53
C ALA A 122 20.87 13.06 -13.32
N SER A 123 20.92 14.13 -12.52
CA SER A 123 21.83 14.26 -11.39
C SER A 123 21.36 13.49 -10.16
N VAL A 124 20.13 13.71 -9.68
CA VAL A 124 19.67 13.17 -8.39
C VAL A 124 18.64 12.06 -8.61
N GLY A 125 17.69 12.26 -9.52
CA GLY A 125 16.59 11.32 -9.75
C GLY A 125 17.05 9.91 -10.15
N PHE A 126 17.92 9.78 -11.15
CA PHE A 126 18.43 8.45 -11.57
C PHE A 126 19.33 7.79 -10.52
N ARG A 127 20.07 8.57 -9.72
CA ARG A 127 20.86 8.01 -8.61
C ARG A 127 19.97 7.50 -7.49
N LEU A 128 18.92 8.24 -7.11
CA LEU A 128 17.97 7.77 -6.08
C LEU A 128 17.18 6.54 -6.55
N GLN A 129 16.84 6.45 -7.83
CA GLN A 129 16.17 5.29 -8.40
C GLN A 129 17.01 4.01 -8.36
N SER A 130 18.34 4.12 -8.44
CA SER A 130 19.26 2.98 -8.42
C SER A 130 19.70 2.52 -7.01
N CYS A 131 19.49 3.34 -5.97
CA CYS A 131 19.90 3.06 -4.59
C CYS A 131 18.95 2.11 -3.80
N ARG A 132 18.30 1.15 -4.45
CA ARG A 132 17.32 0.26 -3.79
C ARG A 132 17.91 -1.04 -3.28
#